data_AF-A0A8I0A8U6-F1
#
_entry.id   AF-A0A8I0A8U6-F1
#
_cell.length_a   1.000
_cell.length_b   1.000
_cell.length_c   1.000
_cell.angle_alpha   90.00
_cell.angle_beta   90.00
_cell.angle_gamma   90.00
#
_symmetry.space_group_name_H-M   'P 1'
#
loop_
_entity.id
_entity.type
_entity.pdbx_description
1 polymer ?
#
loop_
_entity_poly.entity_id
_entity_poly.type
_entity_poly.pdbx_seq_one_letter_code
_entity_poly.pdbx_strand_id
1 'polypeptide(L)'
;MMFTYEIFLNYIKDNKTTFGILLCQMETHAFQQGIMNSVQSYIQSIIPGLSDKCEEQYIYSFMMHGCLNIIVDWINNDFNIHSHKLAEIIYHVCNVILAEPVSDAETSTANIK
;
A
#
# COMPACT_ATOMS: atom_id res chain seq x y z
N MET A 1 15.15 -0.83 -5.79
CA MET A 1 13.77 -0.72 -5.26
C MET A 1 12.95 -1.97 -5.61
N MET A 2 12.81 -2.32 -6.90
CA MET A 2 12.05 -3.52 -7.34
C MET A 2 12.55 -4.85 -6.74
N PHE A 3 13.87 -5.05 -6.66
CA PHE A 3 14.48 -6.22 -6.00
C PHE A 3 14.07 -6.39 -4.54
N THR A 4 13.81 -5.31 -3.81
CA THR A 4 13.45 -5.37 -2.38
C THR A 4 12.02 -5.91 -2.18
N TYR A 5 11.09 -5.52 -3.05
CA TYR A 5 9.72 -6.05 -3.03
C TYR A 5 9.69 -7.54 -3.35
N GLU A 6 10.44 -7.96 -4.36
CA GLU A 6 10.53 -9.37 -4.74
C GLU A 6 11.10 -10.25 -3.63
N ILE A 7 12.16 -9.79 -2.94
CA ILE A 7 12.73 -10.49 -1.78
C ILE A 7 11.69 -10.66 -0.66
N PHE A 8 10.94 -9.61 -0.35
CA PHE A 8 9.89 -9.68 0.66
C PHE A 8 8.77 -10.64 0.27
N LEU A 9 8.33 -10.63 -1.00
CA LEU A 9 7.31 -11.55 -1.50
C LEU A 9 7.79 -13.00 -1.51
N ASN A 10 9.06 -13.25 -1.85
CA ASN A 10 9.65 -14.59 -1.71
C ASN A 10 9.69 -15.04 -0.25
N TYR A 11 10.04 -14.15 0.68
CA TYR A 11 9.99 -14.45 2.11
C TYR A 11 8.57 -14.81 2.58
N ILE A 12 7.54 -14.10 2.13
CA ILE A 12 6.14 -14.45 2.40
C ILE A 12 5.83 -15.85 1.87
N LYS A 13 6.22 -16.13 0.62
CA LYS A 13 5.97 -17.42 -0.04
C LYS A 13 6.63 -18.59 0.70
N ASP A 14 7.88 -18.43 1.09
CA ASP A 14 8.65 -19.43 1.85
C ASP A 14 8.04 -19.67 3.25
N ASN A 15 7.28 -18.71 3.78
CA ASN A 15 6.63 -18.76 5.08
C ASN A 15 5.09 -18.78 4.98
N LYS A 16 4.54 -19.42 3.94
CA LYS A 16 3.11 -19.48 3.63
C LYS A 16 2.22 -19.70 4.85
N THR A 17 2.52 -20.71 5.68
CA THR A 17 1.68 -21.06 6.83
C THR A 17 1.55 -19.90 7.81
N THR A 18 2.67 -19.26 8.15
CA THR A 18 2.71 -18.14 9.08
C THR A 18 1.94 -16.95 8.52
N PHE A 19 2.22 -16.54 7.29
CA PHE A 19 1.55 -15.39 6.68
C PHE A 19 0.08 -15.67 6.33
N GLY A 20 -0.27 -16.91 6.00
CA GLY A 20 -1.66 -17.33 5.81
C GLY A 20 -2.48 -17.20 7.10
N ILE A 21 -1.90 -17.57 8.25
CA ILE A 21 -2.54 -17.33 9.55
C ILE A 21 -2.65 -15.83 9.81
N LEU A 22 -1.55 -15.10 9.71
CA LEU A 22 -1.47 -13.69 10.14
C LEU A 22 -2.23 -12.71 9.25
N LEU A 23 -2.32 -12.99 7.94
CA LEU A 23 -2.86 -12.05 6.95
C LEU A 23 -4.19 -12.49 6.33
N CYS A 24 -4.52 -13.79 6.33
CA CYS A 24 -5.69 -14.29 5.60
C CYS A 24 -6.86 -14.71 6.51
N GLN A 25 -6.65 -14.84 7.82
CA GLN A 25 -7.69 -15.28 8.77
C GLN A 25 -8.50 -14.10 9.33
N MET A 26 -9.83 -14.24 9.42
CA MET A 26 -10.71 -13.21 9.95
C MET A 26 -10.40 -12.86 11.41
N GLU A 27 -9.97 -13.85 12.20
CA GLU A 27 -9.60 -13.72 13.61
C GLU A 27 -8.37 -12.82 13.81
N THR A 28 -7.58 -12.62 12.75
CA THR A 28 -6.36 -11.81 12.77
C THR A 28 -6.56 -10.38 12.28
N HIS A 29 -7.81 -9.93 12.07
CA HIS A 29 -8.08 -8.57 11.61
C HIS A 29 -7.46 -7.48 12.51
N ALA A 30 -7.47 -7.66 13.83
CA ALA A 30 -6.83 -6.73 14.76
C ALA A 30 -5.29 -6.68 14.58
N PHE A 31 -4.68 -7.81 14.25
CA PHE A 31 -3.25 -7.90 13.95
C PHE A 31 -2.91 -7.22 12.62
N GLN A 32 -3.72 -7.47 11.58
CA GLN A 32 -3.59 -6.81 10.27
C GLN A 32 -3.67 -5.29 10.41
N GLN A 33 -4.62 -4.78 11.21
CA GLN A 33 -4.72 -3.36 11.50
C GLN A 33 -3.56 -2.84 12.36
N GLY A 34 -3.02 -3.65 13.28
CA GLY A 34 -1.81 -3.30 14.03
C GLY A 34 -0.60 -3.09 13.11
N ILE A 35 -0.40 -3.98 12.13
CA ILE A 35 0.65 -3.82 11.11
C ILE A 35 0.40 -2.54 10.30
N MET A 36 -0.83 -2.36 9.83
CA MET A 36 -1.22 -1.22 9.00
C MET A 36 -0.86 0.12 9.67
N ASN A 37 -1.30 0.29 10.91
CA ASN A 37 -1.06 1.48 11.71
C ASN A 37 0.43 1.70 12.00
N SER A 38 1.17 0.62 12.22
CA SER A 38 2.62 0.68 12.48
C SER A 38 3.38 1.15 11.25
N VAL A 39 3.07 0.61 10.07
CA VAL A 39 3.71 1.02 8.81
C VAL A 39 3.34 2.45 8.46
N GLN A 40 2.06 2.83 8.63
CA GLN A 40 1.62 4.22 8.40
C GLN A 40 2.36 5.20 9.31
N SER A 41 2.47 4.89 10.61
CA SER A 41 3.19 5.74 11.58
C SER A 41 4.68 5.87 11.22
N TYR A 42 5.29 4.78 10.76
CA TYR A 42 6.68 4.80 10.30
C TYR A 42 6.85 5.69 9.07
N ILE A 43 6.01 5.54 8.04
CA ILE A 43 6.05 6.36 6.82
C ILE A 43 5.89 7.85 7.17
N GLN A 44 4.91 8.18 8.01
CA GLN A 44 4.68 9.55 8.48
C GLN A 44 5.90 10.13 9.22
N SER A 45 6.69 9.29 9.90
CA SER A 45 7.90 9.74 10.61
C SER A 45 9.11 10.03 9.72
N ILE A 46 9.20 9.37 8.55
CA ILE A 46 10.36 9.48 7.64
C ILE A 46 10.12 10.42 6.45
N ILE A 47 8.86 10.78 6.16
CA ILE A 47 8.49 11.72 5.09
C ILE A 47 7.95 13.02 5.70
N PRO A 48 8.82 13.99 6.06
CA PRO A 48 8.37 15.28 6.58
C PRO A 48 7.75 16.11 5.45
N GLY A 49 6.46 16.46 5.56
CA GLY A 49 5.80 17.40 4.65
C GLY A 49 4.38 17.06 4.19
N LEU A 50 3.86 15.86 4.46
CA LEU A 50 2.51 15.41 4.11
C LEU A 50 1.44 15.91 5.11
N SER A 51 1.52 17.20 5.43
CA SER A 51 0.87 17.79 6.61
C SER A 51 -0.47 18.48 6.33
N ASP A 52 -0.99 18.45 5.09
CA ASP A 52 -2.37 18.88 4.80
C ASP A 52 -3.19 17.68 4.28
N LYS A 53 -3.78 16.91 5.19
CA LYS A 53 -5.14 17.01 5.77
C LYS A 53 -6.24 16.41 4.87
N CYS A 54 -6.78 15.30 5.35
CA CYS A 54 -7.91 14.54 4.81
C CYS A 54 -7.69 13.75 3.52
N GLU A 55 -7.12 14.29 2.45
CA GLU A 55 -7.02 13.55 1.18
C GLU A 55 -5.87 12.54 1.17
N GLU A 56 -4.67 12.95 1.60
CA GLU A 56 -3.49 12.08 1.63
C GLU A 56 -3.68 10.85 2.53
N GLN A 57 -4.41 10.98 3.65
CA GLN A 57 -4.71 9.84 4.52
C GLN A 57 -5.54 8.77 3.79
N TYR A 58 -6.44 9.16 2.88
CA TYR A 58 -7.23 8.21 2.08
C TYR A 58 -6.37 7.59 0.98
N ILE A 59 -5.44 8.34 0.40
CA ILE A 59 -4.47 7.80 -0.55
C ILE A 59 -3.57 6.75 0.13
N TYR A 60 -3.04 7.05 1.32
CA TYR A 60 -2.24 6.09 2.11
C TYR A 60 -3.06 4.87 2.52
N SER A 61 -4.28 5.08 3.03
CA SER A 61 -5.18 4.00 3.39
C SER A 61 -5.47 3.11 2.17
N PHE A 62 -5.78 3.70 1.02
CA PHE A 62 -6.01 2.98 -0.23
C PHE A 62 -4.78 2.18 -0.68
N MET A 63 -3.61 2.82 -0.77
CA MET A 63 -2.37 2.14 -1.18
C MET A 63 -2.05 0.96 -0.26
N MET A 64 -2.15 1.18 1.04
CA MET A 64 -1.77 0.16 2.01
C MET A 64 -2.79 -1.00 2.07
N HIS A 65 -4.09 -0.71 2.12
CA HIS A 65 -5.12 -1.77 2.07
C HIS A 65 -5.13 -2.49 0.71
N GLY A 66 -4.90 -1.77 -0.38
CA GLY A 66 -4.77 -2.34 -1.71
C GLY A 66 -3.59 -3.31 -1.81
N CYS A 67 -2.40 -2.89 -1.33
CA CYS A 67 -1.23 -3.75 -1.29
C CYS A 67 -1.45 -4.99 -0.42
N LEU A 68 -2.04 -4.82 0.77
CA LEU A 68 -2.35 -5.95 1.66
C LEU A 68 -3.29 -6.95 0.98
N ASN A 69 -4.39 -6.47 0.38
CA ASN A 69 -5.35 -7.34 -0.29
C ASN A 69 -4.73 -8.09 -1.48
N ILE A 70 -3.90 -7.43 -2.29
CA ILE A 70 -3.17 -8.09 -3.38
C ILE A 70 -2.30 -9.24 -2.85
N ILE A 71 -1.61 -9.04 -1.73
CA ILE A 71 -0.78 -10.09 -1.10
C ILE A 71 -1.64 -11.21 -0.53
N VAL A 72 -2.75 -10.88 0.14
CA VAL A 72 -3.71 -11.87 0.69
C VAL A 72 -4.32 -12.72 -0.41
N ASP A 73 -4.76 -12.10 -1.50
CA ASP A 73 -5.29 -12.81 -2.67
C ASP A 73 -4.22 -13.71 -3.30
N TRP A 74 -2.99 -13.24 -3.38
CA TRP A 74 -1.88 -14.05 -3.90
C TRP A 74 -1.59 -15.28 -3.03
N ILE A 75 -1.64 -15.15 -1.69
CA ILE A 75 -1.51 -16.27 -0.76
C ILE A 75 -2.69 -17.25 -0.93
N ASN A 76 -3.92 -16.74 -0.99
CA ASN A 76 -5.15 -17.53 -1.11
C ASN A 76 -5.24 -18.28 -2.45
N ASN A 77 -4.67 -17.70 -3.51
CA ASN A 77 -4.52 -18.32 -4.82
C ASN A 77 -3.25 -19.19 -4.95
N ASP A 78 -2.65 -19.61 -3.83
CA ASP A 78 -1.48 -20.48 -3.78
C ASP A 78 -0.29 -19.97 -4.60
N PHE A 79 -0.04 -18.66 -4.55
CA PHE A 79 1.05 -18.00 -5.26
C PHE A 79 1.02 -18.24 -6.79
N ASN A 80 -0.17 -18.19 -7.39
CA ASN A 80 -0.45 -18.47 -8.80
C ASN A 80 0.39 -17.68 -9.83
N ILE A 81 1.00 -16.56 -9.45
CA ILE A 81 1.96 -15.80 -10.26
C ILE A 81 3.31 -15.66 -9.57
N HIS A 82 4.36 -15.40 -10.35
CA HIS A 82 5.71 -15.24 -9.80
C HIS A 82 5.81 -13.96 -8.96
N SER A 83 6.56 -14.01 -7.86
CA SER A 83 6.80 -12.89 -6.94
C SER A 83 7.33 -11.65 -7.65
N HIS A 84 8.24 -11.83 -8.62
CA HIS A 84 8.72 -10.76 -9.49
C HIS A 84 7.58 -10.04 -10.20
N LYS A 85 6.64 -10.81 -10.78
CA LYS A 85 5.51 -10.24 -11.52
C LYS A 85 4.54 -9.50 -10.60
N LEU A 86 4.30 -10.04 -9.40
CA LEU A 86 3.46 -9.37 -8.41
C LEU A 86 4.12 -8.08 -7.89
N ALA A 87 5.45 -8.08 -7.70
CA ALA A 87 6.20 -6.87 -7.34
C ALA A 87 6.06 -5.78 -8.41
N GLU A 88 6.14 -6.13 -9.69
CA GLU A 88 5.87 -5.19 -10.79
C GLU A 88 4.46 -4.59 -10.72
N ILE A 89 3.45 -5.42 -10.47
CA ILE A 89 2.05 -4.98 -10.37
C ILE A 89 1.88 -3.99 -9.22
N ILE A 90 2.36 -4.34 -8.02
CA ILE A 90 2.27 -3.48 -6.83
C ILE A 90 2.98 -2.15 -7.08
N TYR A 91 4.21 -2.19 -7.61
CA TYR A 91 4.99 -0.99 -7.89
C TYR A 91 4.29 -0.10 -8.92
N HIS A 92 3.81 -0.69 -10.02
CA HIS A 92 3.15 0.06 -11.09
C HIS A 92 1.89 0.77 -10.59
N VAL A 93 1.02 0.06 -9.87
CA VAL A 93 -0.21 0.63 -9.32
C VAL A 93 0.08 1.78 -8.36
N CYS A 94 1.00 1.59 -7.41
CA CYS A 94 1.37 2.65 -6.48
C CYS A 94 1.99 3.86 -7.20
N ASN A 95 2.81 3.63 -8.22
CA ASN A 95 3.44 4.71 -8.96
C ASN A 95 2.42 5.50 -9.80
N VAL A 96 1.40 4.85 -10.38
CA VAL A 96 0.31 5.53 -11.10
C VAL A 96 -0.47 6.44 -10.16
N ILE A 97 -0.85 5.95 -8.98
CA ILE A 97 -1.59 6.73 -7.97
C ILE A 97 -0.81 7.97 -7.52
N LEU A 98 0.50 7.84 -7.35
CA LEU A 98 1.37 8.94 -6.92
C LEU A 98 1.76 9.90 -8.05
N ALA A 99 1.60 9.50 -9.32
CA ALA A 99 1.96 10.30 -10.49
C ALA A 99 0.85 11.21 -10.99
N GLU A 100 -0.39 11.08 -10.48
CA GLU A 100 -1.44 12.07 -10.71
C GLU A 100 -1.19 13.29 -9.80
N PRO A 101 -0.78 14.46 -10.32
CA PRO A 101 -0.88 15.68 -9.53
C PRO A 101 -2.36 15.91 -9.28
N VAL A 102 -2.74 16.08 -8.01
CA VAL A 102 -4.02 16.68 -7.65
C VAL A 102 -4.07 18.00 -8.43
N SER A 103 -4.90 18.07 -9.47
CA SER A 103 -4.97 19.27 -10.28
C SER A 103 -5.42 20.39 -9.35
N ASP A 104 -4.62 21.45 -9.25
CA ASP A 104 -5.02 22.70 -8.61
C ASP A 104 -6.29 23.22 -9.28
N ALA A 105 -7.45 22.81 -8.76
CA ALA A 105 -8.74 23.36 -9.15
C ALA A 105 -8.90 24.71 -8.43
N GLU A 106 -8.48 25.74 -9.17
CA GLU A 106 -8.99 27.12 -9.16
C GLU A 106 -8.54 28.07 -8.04
N THR A 107 -7.34 28.64 -8.23
CA THR A 107 -7.08 30.06 -7.89
C THR A 107 -7.27 30.94 -9.13
N SER A 108 -8.49 31.45 -9.34
CA SER A 108 -8.82 32.67 -10.12
C SER A 108 -10.35 32.79 -10.18
N THR A 109 -11.02 33.81 -9.67
CA THR A 109 -10.71 35.24 -9.81
C THR A 109 -11.26 36.04 -8.62
N ALA A 110 -10.37 36.68 -7.86
CA ALA A 110 -10.66 38.02 -7.38
C ALA A 110 -10.47 39.00 -8.55
N ASN A 111 -11.34 40.01 -8.63
CA ASN A 111 -11.36 41.16 -9.55
C ASN A 111 -12.27 41.04 -10.79
N ILE A 112 -13.56 41.30 -10.59
CA ILE A 112 -14.31 42.19 -11.50
C ILE A 112 -15.05 43.22 -10.63
N LYS A 113 -14.52 44.45 -10.68
CA LYS A 113 -15.08 45.78 -10.36
C LYS A 113 -16.19 45.92 -9.31
#